data_AF-A0A3M9M1P7-F1
#
_entry.id   AF-A0A3M9M1P7-F1
#
_cell.length_a   1.000
_cell.length_b   1.000
_cell.length_c   1.000
_cell.angle_alpha   90.00
_cell.angle_beta   90.00
_cell.angle_gamma   90.00
#
_symmetry.space_group_name_H-M   'P 1'
#
loop_
_entity.id
_entity.type
_entity.pdbx_description
1 polymer ?
#
loop_
_entity_poly.entity_id
_entity_poly.type
_entity_poly.pdbx_seq_one_letter_code
_entity_poly.pdbx_strand_id
1 'polypeptide(L)'
;MAIRWRLPDSDVPEGGPHFTDVLGQVRAVDDESVVVDTRGGVATVRLDRIALARRVPPPPVRRPRRAPGGEDIGIDDLQVLMTAGMPPLDSARVGEWLLRSAEGYTGRANSALPVGDPGIPLLAAIEQVTAWYGERNQPALVQLPHPADANPQQSELGSFLAQHNWRFLTRTLVMTRPTSATAPSGPAHSPLPRMTASSPNDGAISPSLGESAVTRDNVAVSESPSDDWWSSASPRSLEHRDTLASVLELIPEAAYLTAYAGDQPVGHLRLAFTDGWSGVFDVHTDPASRRTGVARALLASATEVAAQRRIPLQYLQVAADNLAAVGLYESLGWRVHHAYHYATAAR
;
A
#
# COMPACT_ATOMS: atom_id res chain seq x y z
N MET A 1 22.17 -6.79 5.60
CA MET A 1 22.44 -5.45 6.18
C MET A 1 23.17 -4.63 5.14
N ALA A 2 22.79 -3.37 4.98
CA ALA A 2 23.55 -2.37 4.22
C ALA A 2 24.29 -1.48 5.23
N ILE A 3 25.60 -1.34 5.06
CA ILE A 3 26.44 -0.48 5.89
C ILE A 3 27.10 0.54 4.97
N ARG A 4 26.83 1.82 5.21
CA ARG A 4 27.55 2.94 4.61
C ARG A 4 28.69 3.33 5.52
N TRP A 5 29.90 3.35 4.99
CA TRP A 5 31.09 3.69 5.78
C TRP A 5 32.06 4.59 5.01
N ARG A 6 32.84 5.35 5.77
CA ARG A 6 33.79 6.33 5.23
C ARG A 6 35.08 5.64 4.78
N LEU A 7 35.50 5.95 3.55
CA LEU A 7 36.80 5.52 3.02
C LEU A 7 37.95 6.25 3.73
N PRO A 8 39.09 5.59 4.00
CA PRO A 8 40.30 6.31 4.40
C PRO A 8 40.73 7.26 3.27
N ASP A 9 41.27 8.42 3.64
CA ASP A 9 41.57 9.50 2.68
C ASP A 9 42.61 9.07 1.62
N SER A 10 43.40 8.02 1.87
CA SER A 10 44.33 7.39 0.91
C SER A 10 43.64 6.61 -0.21
N ASP A 11 42.39 6.20 -0.01
CA ASP A 11 41.66 5.26 -0.86
C ASP A 11 40.51 5.97 -1.61
N VAL A 12 40.38 7.29 -1.44
CA VAL A 12 39.43 8.13 -2.17
C VAL A 12 40.08 8.52 -3.51
N PRO A 13 39.51 8.12 -4.67
CA PRO A 13 39.97 8.61 -5.96
C PRO A 13 39.87 10.14 -6.03
N GLU A 14 40.76 10.81 -6.76
CA GLU A 14 40.74 12.28 -6.85
C GLU A 14 39.38 12.78 -7.37
N GLY A 15 38.62 13.49 -6.51
CA GLY A 15 37.24 13.92 -6.80
C GLY A 15 36.13 12.88 -6.58
N GLY A 16 36.46 11.71 -6.01
CA GLY A 16 35.53 10.60 -5.74
C GLY A 16 34.75 10.72 -4.43
N PRO A 17 33.71 9.89 -4.24
CA PRO A 17 32.89 9.93 -3.03
C PRO A 17 33.66 9.44 -1.80
N HIS A 18 33.55 10.17 -0.68
CA HIS A 18 34.19 9.81 0.60
C HIS A 18 33.51 8.62 1.33
N PHE A 19 32.38 8.14 0.82
CA PHE A 19 31.60 7.06 1.41
C PHE A 19 31.40 5.93 0.43
N THR A 20 31.39 4.71 0.94
CA THR A 20 31.07 3.50 0.19
C THR A 20 30.08 2.64 0.96
N ASP A 21 29.39 1.75 0.25
CA ASP A 21 28.37 0.87 0.79
C ASP A 21 28.83 -0.59 0.73
N VAL A 22 28.63 -1.33 1.82
CA VAL A 22 28.75 -2.79 1.84
C VAL A 22 27.41 -3.44 2.13
N LEU A 23 27.03 -4.40 1.29
CA LEU A 23 25.78 -5.15 1.40
C LEU A 23 26.09 -6.63 1.61
N GLY A 24 25.57 -7.18 2.71
CA GLY A 24 25.76 -8.59 3.02
C GLY A 24 25.14 -9.03 4.34
N GLN A 25 25.47 -10.24 4.78
CA GLN A 25 25.03 -10.78 6.06
C GLN A 25 26.06 -10.45 7.14
N VAL A 26 25.65 -9.90 8.28
CA VAL A 26 26.56 -9.68 9.41
C VAL A 26 26.94 -11.03 9.97
N ARG A 27 28.23 -11.33 9.93
CA ARG A 27 28.81 -12.57 10.42
C ARG A 27 29.22 -12.45 11.88
N ALA A 28 29.84 -11.33 12.25
CA ALA A 28 30.30 -11.04 13.60
C ALA A 28 30.35 -9.53 13.83
N VAL A 29 30.18 -9.13 15.08
CA VAL A 29 30.40 -7.76 15.56
C VAL A 29 31.21 -7.88 16.84
N ASP A 30 32.30 -7.13 16.91
CA ASP A 30 33.09 -6.95 18.13
C ASP A 30 33.16 -5.46 18.48
N ASP A 31 33.94 -5.09 19.50
CA ASP A 31 34.02 -3.71 19.99
C ASP A 31 34.69 -2.74 19.00
N GLU A 32 35.35 -3.24 17.95
CA GLU A 32 36.09 -2.41 16.99
C GLU A 32 35.53 -2.47 15.56
N SER A 33 34.83 -3.54 15.19
CA SER A 33 34.49 -3.83 13.80
C SER A 33 33.23 -4.68 13.61
N VAL A 34 32.71 -4.59 12.39
CA VAL A 34 31.63 -5.43 11.86
C VAL A 34 32.16 -6.23 10.67
N VAL A 35 32.01 -7.55 10.74
CA VAL A 35 32.36 -8.47 9.66
C VAL A 35 31.10 -8.82 8.87
N VAL A 36 31.12 -8.60 7.56
CA VAL A 36 30.00 -8.78 6.64
C VAL A 36 30.37 -9.76 5.54
N ASP A 37 29.61 -10.84 5.41
CA ASP A 37 29.70 -11.75 4.27
C ASP A 37 28.99 -11.13 3.06
N THR A 38 29.76 -10.74 2.04
CA THR A 38 29.26 -10.12 0.81
C THR A 38 29.32 -11.09 -0.38
N ARG A 39 28.70 -10.73 -1.51
CA ARG A 39 28.81 -11.52 -2.75
C ARG A 39 30.22 -11.59 -3.33
N GLY A 40 31.07 -10.61 -3.03
CA GLY A 40 32.45 -10.53 -3.52
C GLY A 40 33.50 -11.08 -2.55
N GLY A 41 33.08 -11.63 -1.39
CA GLY A 41 33.96 -12.06 -0.32
C GLY A 41 33.62 -11.42 1.03
N VAL A 42 34.40 -11.73 2.05
CA VAL A 42 34.22 -11.19 3.41
C VAL A 42 34.75 -9.76 3.46
N ALA A 43 33.95 -8.83 3.97
CA ALA A 43 34.34 -7.44 4.20
C ALA A 43 34.33 -7.12 5.70
N THR A 44 35.38 -6.47 6.19
CA THR A 44 35.46 -5.99 7.59
C THR A 44 35.41 -4.47 7.61
N VAL A 45 34.44 -3.91 8.33
CA VAL A 45 34.23 -2.46 8.45
C VAL A 45 34.41 -2.04 9.89
N ARG A 46 35.29 -1.07 10.16
CA ARG A 46 35.45 -0.53 11.52
C ARG A 46 34.22 0.26 11.97
N LEU A 47 33.82 0.06 13.22
CA LEU A 47 32.63 0.70 13.79
C LEU A 47 32.70 2.23 13.74
N ASP A 48 33.86 2.82 14.02
CA ASP A 48 34.08 4.27 14.02
C ASP A 48 33.99 4.94 12.64
N ARG A 49 33.90 4.15 11.56
CA ARG A 49 33.75 4.64 10.18
C ARG A 49 32.35 4.46 9.62
N ILE A 50 31.46 3.80 10.35
CA ILE A 50 30.09 3.57 9.91
C ILE A 50 29.30 4.86 10.07
N ALA A 51 28.81 5.40 8.96
CA ALA A 51 27.93 6.57 8.96
C ALA A 51 26.46 6.16 9.11
N LEU A 52 26.09 4.99 8.55
CA LEU A 52 24.73 4.46 8.63
C LEU A 52 24.78 2.94 8.49
N ALA A 53 24.03 2.24 9.35
CA ALA A 53 23.77 0.81 9.20
C ALA A 53 22.26 0.57 9.18
N ARG A 54 21.77 -0.13 8.16
CA ARG A 54 20.34 -0.49 8.03
C ARG A 54 20.18 -1.96 7.72
N ARG A 55 19.24 -2.63 8.41
CA ARG A 55 18.82 -3.98 8.05
C ARG A 55 18.10 -3.93 6.71
N VAL A 56 18.67 -4.61 5.71
CA VAL A 56 18.01 -4.79 4.40
C VAL A 56 17.11 -6.00 4.51
N PRO A 57 15.83 -5.91 4.13
CA PRO A 57 14.93 -7.05 4.09
C PRO A 57 15.55 -8.18 3.25
N PRO A 58 15.37 -9.46 3.64
CA PRO A 58 15.81 -10.55 2.78
C PRO A 58 15.19 -10.37 1.38
N PRO A 59 15.95 -10.64 0.30
CA PRO A 59 15.36 -10.66 -1.03
C PRO A 59 14.11 -11.53 -1.01
N PRO A 60 12.99 -11.09 -1.60
CA PRO A 60 11.78 -11.92 -1.62
C PRO A 60 12.15 -13.29 -2.19
N VAL A 61 11.69 -14.35 -1.52
CA VAL A 61 11.84 -15.73 -2.00
C VAL A 61 11.27 -15.73 -3.42
N ARG A 62 12.13 -16.05 -4.41
CA ARG A 62 11.70 -16.11 -5.82
C ARG A 62 10.68 -17.23 -5.95
N ARG A 63 9.39 -16.88 -5.87
CA ARG A 63 8.30 -17.76 -6.27
C ARG A 63 8.47 -18.06 -7.76
N PRO A 64 8.16 -19.28 -8.23
CA PRO A 64 8.12 -19.56 -9.65
C PRO A 64 7.20 -18.54 -10.31
N ARG A 65 7.74 -17.86 -11.33
CA ARG A 65 7.04 -16.83 -12.10
C ARG A 65 5.80 -17.45 -12.75
N ARG A 66 4.65 -17.37 -12.09
CA ARG A 66 3.35 -17.60 -12.73
C ARG A 66 3.04 -16.41 -13.65
N ALA A 67 2.32 -16.70 -14.72
CA ALA A 67 2.29 -15.91 -15.96
C ALA A 67 2.17 -14.39 -15.72
N PRO A 68 2.93 -13.56 -16.46
CA PRO A 68 2.66 -12.13 -16.50
C PRO A 68 1.26 -11.93 -17.10
N GLY A 69 0.34 -11.32 -16.34
CA GLY A 69 -0.96 -10.88 -16.85
C GLY A 69 -2.16 -11.79 -16.57
N GLY A 70 -2.15 -12.61 -15.53
CA GLY A 70 -3.35 -13.35 -15.13
C GLY A 70 -4.36 -12.46 -14.39
N GLU A 71 -5.56 -12.27 -14.96
CA GLU A 71 -6.73 -11.79 -14.22
C GLU A 71 -7.05 -12.69 -12.99
N ASP A 72 -6.49 -13.91 -12.95
CA ASP A 72 -6.60 -14.91 -11.88
C ASP A 72 -5.43 -14.90 -10.87
N ILE A 73 -5.05 -13.74 -10.34
CA ILE A 73 -4.12 -13.71 -9.19
C ILE A 73 -4.83 -14.27 -7.94
N GLY A 74 -4.14 -15.12 -7.16
CA GLY A 74 -4.69 -15.60 -5.88
C GLY A 74 -4.79 -14.48 -4.84
N ILE A 75 -5.68 -14.63 -3.85
CA ILE A 75 -5.81 -13.69 -2.73
C ILE A 75 -4.46 -13.43 -2.06
N ASP A 76 -3.76 -14.51 -1.71
CA ASP A 76 -2.48 -14.48 -1.01
C ASP A 76 -1.37 -13.81 -1.84
N ASP A 77 -1.31 -14.13 -3.14
CA ASP A 77 -0.33 -13.54 -4.04
C ASP A 77 -0.56 -12.03 -4.20
N LEU A 78 -1.82 -11.61 -4.37
CA LEU A 78 -2.15 -10.19 -4.46
C LEU A 78 -1.87 -9.47 -3.13
N GLN A 79 -2.14 -10.10 -1.99
CA GLN A 79 -1.84 -9.51 -0.68
C GLN A 79 -0.34 -9.27 -0.47
N VAL A 80 0.50 -10.23 -0.86
CA VAL A 80 1.96 -10.06 -0.82
C VAL A 80 2.40 -8.96 -1.80
N LEU A 81 1.88 -8.96 -3.03
CA LEU A 81 2.22 -7.95 -4.04
C LEU A 81 1.86 -6.53 -3.56
N MET A 82 0.69 -6.35 -2.97
CA MET A 82 0.21 -5.04 -2.52
C MET A 82 1.09 -4.41 -1.43
N THR A 83 1.92 -5.19 -0.74
CA THR A 83 2.85 -4.68 0.28
C THR A 83 3.91 -3.74 -0.28
N ALA A 84 4.31 -3.92 -1.55
CA ALA A 84 5.27 -3.05 -2.21
C ALA A 84 4.73 -1.62 -2.42
N GLY A 85 3.41 -1.48 -2.57
CA GLY A 85 2.77 -0.19 -2.72
C GLY A 85 2.59 0.58 -1.41
N MET A 86 2.79 -0.05 -0.25
CA MET A 86 2.76 0.61 1.06
C MET A 86 3.74 -0.13 1.99
N PRO A 87 5.05 0.00 1.75
CA PRO A 87 6.06 -0.76 2.46
C PRO A 87 6.15 -0.34 3.93
N PRO A 88 6.48 -1.27 4.84
CA PRO A 88 6.74 -0.92 6.23
C PRO A 88 8.10 -0.22 6.39
N LEU A 89 8.24 0.59 7.44
CA LEU A 89 9.53 1.12 7.87
C LEU A 89 10.36 0.07 8.60
N ASP A 90 9.69 -0.80 9.36
CA ASP A 90 10.28 -1.93 10.08
C ASP A 90 9.47 -3.22 9.87
N SER A 91 10.15 -4.34 9.75
CA SER A 91 9.50 -5.62 9.46
C SER A 91 10.23 -6.81 10.07
N ALA A 92 9.45 -7.84 10.36
CA ALA A 92 9.93 -9.13 10.85
C ALA A 92 9.12 -10.28 10.23
N ARG A 93 9.48 -11.51 10.57
CA ARG A 93 8.82 -12.72 10.09
C ARG A 93 8.53 -13.67 11.24
N VAL A 94 7.38 -14.33 11.17
CA VAL A 94 7.05 -15.52 11.95
C VAL A 94 6.71 -16.61 10.93
N GLY A 95 7.66 -17.49 10.65
CA GLY A 95 7.60 -18.36 9.46
C GLY A 95 7.41 -17.54 8.18
N GLU A 96 6.35 -17.84 7.42
CA GLU A 96 6.01 -17.09 6.21
C GLU A 96 5.27 -15.78 6.49
N TRP A 97 4.70 -15.59 7.69
CA TRP A 97 3.93 -14.39 8.02
C TRP A 97 4.81 -13.15 8.09
N LEU A 98 4.38 -12.08 7.44
CA LEU A 98 5.08 -10.79 7.42
C LEU A 98 4.54 -9.86 8.51
N LEU A 99 5.39 -9.46 9.45
CA LEU A 99 5.07 -8.43 10.44
C LEU A 99 5.55 -7.07 9.91
N ARG A 100 4.71 -6.04 10.06
CA ARG A 100 4.91 -4.71 9.45
C ARG A 100 4.64 -3.61 10.47
N SER A 101 5.53 -2.62 10.55
CA SER A 101 5.34 -1.40 11.31
C SER A 101 5.84 -0.18 10.54
N ALA A 102 5.07 0.89 10.61
CA ALA A 102 5.33 2.21 10.05
C ALA A 102 4.54 3.24 10.89
N GLU A 103 4.87 3.29 12.18
CA GLU A 103 4.41 4.29 13.17
C GLU A 103 2.88 4.54 13.21
N GLY A 104 2.06 3.53 12.91
CA GLY A 104 0.60 3.61 13.04
C GLY A 104 -0.16 4.36 11.93
N TYR A 105 0.51 4.89 10.89
CA TYR A 105 -0.17 5.67 9.83
C TYR A 105 -1.31 4.92 9.15
N THR A 106 -1.09 3.68 8.70
CA THR A 106 -2.15 2.80 8.16
C THR A 106 -1.97 1.36 8.58
N GLY A 107 -3.08 0.62 8.75
CA GLY A 107 -3.02 -0.82 9.02
C GLY A 107 -2.29 -1.63 7.94
N ARG A 108 -2.25 -1.15 6.70
CA ARG A 108 -1.56 -1.82 5.57
C ARG A 108 -0.05 -1.93 5.78
N ALA A 109 0.56 -0.99 6.51
CA ALA A 109 1.97 -1.03 6.89
C ALA A 109 2.18 -1.29 8.39
N ASN A 110 1.10 -1.51 9.15
CA ASN A 110 1.11 -1.66 10.61
C ASN A 110 0.29 -2.88 11.07
N SER A 111 0.41 -4.00 10.36
CA SER A 111 -0.25 -5.26 10.71
C SER A 111 0.52 -6.48 10.22
N ALA A 112 0.41 -7.57 10.96
CA ALA A 112 0.84 -8.88 10.52
C ALA A 112 0.00 -9.31 9.32
N LEU A 113 0.66 -9.78 8.27
CA LEU A 113 0.07 -10.38 7.09
C LEU A 113 0.33 -11.90 7.14
N PRO A 114 -0.66 -12.70 7.59
CA PRO A 114 -0.55 -14.13 7.78
C PRO A 114 -0.80 -14.88 6.46
N VAL A 115 0.00 -14.59 5.45
CA VAL A 115 0.00 -15.34 4.19
C VAL A 115 1.03 -16.46 4.29
N GLY A 116 0.59 -17.70 4.12
CA GLY A 116 1.42 -18.90 4.28
C GLY A 116 1.45 -19.45 5.71
N ASP A 117 2.35 -20.41 5.94
CA ASP A 117 2.47 -21.15 7.19
C ASP A 117 3.42 -20.43 8.18
N PRO A 118 3.00 -20.17 9.45
CA PRO A 118 3.91 -19.65 10.46
C PRO A 118 5.01 -20.64 10.88
N GLY A 119 4.90 -21.93 10.53
CA GLY A 119 5.86 -22.98 10.83
C GLY A 119 5.88 -23.44 12.29
N ILE A 120 4.96 -22.89 13.10
CA ILE A 120 4.78 -23.15 14.53
C ILE A 120 3.27 -23.11 14.86
N PRO A 121 2.83 -23.67 16.00
CA PRO A 121 1.42 -23.62 16.41
C PRO A 121 0.89 -22.18 16.48
N LEU A 122 -0.39 -21.98 16.10
CA LEU A 122 -1.01 -20.65 16.00
C LEU A 122 -0.91 -19.82 17.28
N LEU A 123 -1.02 -20.45 18.45
CA LEU A 123 -0.85 -19.77 19.74
C LEU A 123 0.54 -19.14 19.86
N ALA A 124 1.59 -19.91 19.59
CA ALA A 124 2.97 -19.42 19.65
C ALA A 124 3.23 -18.35 18.58
N ALA A 125 2.65 -18.50 17.38
CA ALA A 125 2.76 -17.49 16.33
C ALA A 125 2.12 -16.15 16.76
N ILE A 126 0.92 -16.20 17.35
CA ILE A 126 0.21 -15.02 17.82
C ILE A 126 0.87 -14.38 19.04
N GLU A 127 1.48 -15.17 19.94
CA GLU A 127 2.31 -14.64 21.03
C GLU A 127 3.52 -13.88 20.48
N GLN A 128 4.22 -14.41 19.48
CA GLN A 128 5.33 -13.70 18.83
C GLN A 128 4.89 -12.42 18.11
N VAL A 129 3.76 -12.46 17.40
CA VAL A 129 3.16 -11.27 16.79
C VAL A 129 2.86 -10.22 17.87
N THR A 130 2.24 -10.63 18.97
CA THR A 130 1.85 -9.72 20.05
C THR A 130 3.06 -9.11 20.73
N ALA A 131 4.09 -9.90 21.03
CA ALA A 131 5.35 -9.43 21.60
C ALA A 131 6.05 -8.40 20.68
N TRP A 132 6.13 -8.69 19.38
CA TRP A 132 6.81 -7.82 18.42
C TRP A 132 6.15 -6.43 18.30
N TYR A 133 4.81 -6.37 18.31
CA TYR A 133 4.09 -5.09 18.35
C TYR A 133 4.19 -4.42 19.73
N GLY A 134 4.19 -5.19 20.81
CA GLY A 134 4.37 -4.70 22.18
C GLY A 134 5.71 -3.98 22.41
N GLU A 135 6.81 -4.51 21.88
CA GLU A 135 8.14 -3.86 21.89
C GLU A 135 8.13 -2.47 21.23
N ARG A 136 7.17 -2.23 20.33
CA ARG A 136 6.99 -0.97 19.60
C ARG A 136 5.89 -0.09 20.19
N ASN A 137 5.34 -0.44 21.35
CA ASN A 137 4.19 0.21 21.96
C ASN A 137 2.97 0.33 21.02
N GLN A 138 2.79 -0.66 20.15
CA GLN A 138 1.70 -0.71 19.17
C GLN A 138 0.73 -1.85 19.52
N PRO A 139 -0.58 -1.68 19.26
CA PRO A 139 -1.50 -2.80 19.34
C PRO A 139 -1.16 -3.83 18.25
N ALA A 140 -1.18 -5.11 18.63
CA ALA A 140 -1.03 -6.17 17.66
C ALA A 140 -2.23 -6.20 16.71
N LEU A 141 -1.96 -6.04 15.41
CA LEU A 141 -2.96 -6.12 14.35
C LEU A 141 -2.64 -7.28 13.41
N VAL A 142 -3.64 -8.09 13.07
CA VAL A 142 -3.54 -9.16 12.07
C VAL A 142 -4.50 -8.83 10.94
N GLN A 143 -3.98 -8.68 9.72
CA GLN A 143 -4.79 -8.53 8.51
C GLN A 143 -5.22 -9.91 8.03
N LEU A 144 -6.51 -10.20 7.96
CA LEU A 144 -7.05 -11.50 7.57
C LEU A 144 -7.72 -11.40 6.19
N PRO A 145 -7.03 -11.75 5.10
CA PRO A 145 -7.62 -11.87 3.77
C PRO A 145 -8.61 -13.04 3.70
N HIS A 146 -9.72 -12.86 2.99
CA HIS A 146 -10.72 -13.90 2.76
C HIS A 146 -11.55 -13.60 1.48
N PRO A 147 -12.22 -14.61 0.89
CA PRO A 147 -13.17 -14.38 -0.18
C PRO A 147 -14.23 -13.34 0.22
N ALA A 148 -14.68 -12.52 -0.73
CA ALA A 148 -15.52 -11.36 -0.42
C ALA A 148 -16.83 -11.73 0.30
N ASP A 149 -17.43 -12.85 -0.05
CA ASP A 149 -18.66 -13.39 0.51
C ASP A 149 -18.46 -14.25 1.77
N ALA A 150 -17.22 -14.51 2.18
CA ALA A 150 -16.89 -15.33 3.35
C ALA A 150 -16.84 -14.52 4.66
N ASN A 151 -17.09 -15.20 5.78
CA ASN A 151 -16.82 -14.68 7.12
C ASN A 151 -15.37 -15.01 7.52
N PRO A 152 -14.51 -14.02 7.84
CA PRO A 152 -13.12 -14.30 8.22
C PRO A 152 -12.98 -15.23 9.43
N GLN A 153 -13.96 -15.24 10.34
CA GLN A 153 -13.97 -16.08 11.54
C GLN A 153 -14.15 -17.58 11.25
N GLN A 154 -14.48 -17.95 10.01
CA GLN A 154 -14.61 -19.35 9.59
C GLN A 154 -13.28 -19.95 9.10
N SER A 155 -12.25 -19.13 8.87
CA SER A 155 -10.89 -19.62 8.63
C SER A 155 -10.29 -20.18 9.91
N GLU A 156 -9.28 -21.06 9.81
CA GLU A 156 -8.57 -21.62 10.98
C GLU A 156 -8.03 -20.50 11.88
N LEU A 157 -7.29 -19.55 11.31
CA LEU A 157 -6.75 -18.42 12.04
C LEU A 157 -7.85 -17.48 12.56
N GLY A 158 -8.88 -17.20 11.76
CA GLY A 158 -9.97 -16.33 12.21
C GLY A 158 -10.77 -16.93 13.37
N SER A 159 -11.02 -18.24 13.34
CA SER A 159 -11.68 -18.96 14.44
C SER A 159 -10.81 -18.96 15.69
N PHE A 160 -9.51 -19.23 15.53
CA PHE A 160 -8.54 -19.12 16.62
C PHE A 160 -8.56 -17.73 17.26
N LEU A 161 -8.47 -16.66 16.47
CA LEU A 161 -8.48 -15.29 16.98
C LEU A 161 -9.80 -14.96 17.71
N ALA A 162 -10.95 -15.38 17.18
CA ALA A 162 -12.24 -15.19 17.82
C ALA A 162 -12.33 -15.92 19.19
N GLN A 163 -11.81 -17.15 19.28
CA GLN A 163 -11.78 -17.92 20.54
C GLN A 163 -10.82 -17.30 21.58
N HIS A 164 -9.81 -16.56 21.13
CA HIS A 164 -8.83 -15.88 21.98
C HIS A 164 -9.15 -14.38 22.20
N ASN A 165 -10.43 -13.99 22.13
CA ASN A 165 -10.92 -12.63 22.41
C ASN A 165 -10.32 -11.51 21.53
N TRP A 166 -9.88 -11.84 20.32
CA TRP A 166 -9.51 -10.80 19.36
C TRP A 166 -10.75 -10.15 18.76
N ARG A 167 -10.71 -8.82 18.63
CA ARG A 167 -11.79 -8.04 18.02
C ARG A 167 -11.51 -7.80 16.55
N PHE A 168 -12.50 -8.12 15.72
CA PHE A 168 -12.49 -7.84 14.28
C PHE A 168 -12.93 -6.40 14.03
N LEU A 169 -12.16 -5.67 13.22
CA LEU A 169 -12.34 -4.27 12.87
C LEU A 169 -12.94 -4.12 11.46
N THR A 170 -13.01 -2.87 10.97
CA THR A 170 -13.63 -2.53 9.69
C THR A 170 -13.14 -3.40 8.54
N ARG A 171 -14.11 -3.99 7.84
CA ARG A 171 -13.92 -4.73 6.59
C ARG A 171 -13.36 -3.82 5.51
N THR A 172 -12.32 -4.28 4.81
CA THR A 172 -11.74 -3.60 3.65
C THR A 172 -11.92 -4.47 2.41
N LEU A 173 -12.35 -3.86 1.32
CA LEU A 173 -12.45 -4.49 0.01
C LEU A 173 -11.17 -4.26 -0.76
N VAL A 174 -10.69 -5.32 -1.40
CA VAL A 174 -9.65 -5.23 -2.44
C VAL A 174 -10.38 -5.29 -3.77
N MET A 175 -10.25 -4.23 -4.56
CA MET A 175 -10.86 -4.14 -5.88
C MET A 175 -9.80 -4.11 -6.95
N THR A 176 -10.05 -4.79 -8.05
CA THR A 176 -9.15 -4.87 -9.19
C THR A 176 -9.87 -4.48 -10.48
N ARG A 177 -9.08 -4.10 -11.49
CA ARG A 177 -9.55 -3.99 -12.88
C ARG A 177 -8.41 -4.11 -13.88
N PRO A 178 -8.70 -4.53 -15.13
CA PRO A 178 -7.80 -4.32 -16.25
C PRO A 178 -7.60 -2.83 -16.55
N THR A 179 -6.40 -2.42 -16.93
CA THR A 179 -6.09 -1.05 -17.37
C THR A 179 -6.76 -0.71 -18.70
N SER A 180 -6.98 -1.71 -19.56
CA SER A 180 -7.72 -1.56 -20.82
C SER A 180 -9.23 -1.48 -20.65
N ALA A 181 -9.76 -1.71 -19.44
CA ALA A 181 -11.20 -1.66 -19.19
C ALA A 181 -11.72 -0.22 -19.40
N THR A 182 -12.54 -0.04 -20.43
CA THR A 182 -13.27 1.21 -20.63
C THR A 182 -14.32 1.35 -19.54
N ALA A 183 -14.49 2.56 -18.97
CA ALA A 183 -15.59 2.81 -18.05
C ALA A 183 -16.91 2.47 -18.77
N PRO A 184 -17.84 1.73 -18.14
CA PRO A 184 -19.09 1.36 -18.78
C PRO A 184 -19.85 2.61 -19.20
N SER A 185 -20.13 2.74 -20.49
CA SER A 185 -20.97 3.78 -21.08
C SER A 185 -22.45 3.41 -20.88
N GLY A 186 -22.96 3.57 -19.66
CA GLY A 186 -24.37 3.35 -19.34
C GLY A 186 -24.71 3.67 -17.88
N PRO A 187 -25.97 4.01 -17.55
CA PRO A 187 -26.37 4.18 -16.15
C PRO A 187 -26.14 2.86 -15.40
N ALA A 188 -25.54 2.96 -14.20
CA ALA A 188 -25.14 1.84 -13.37
C ALA A 188 -26.23 0.77 -13.26
N HIS A 189 -25.85 -0.52 -13.40
CA HIS A 189 -26.73 -1.64 -13.09
C HIS A 189 -27.28 -1.49 -11.66
N SER A 190 -28.59 -1.74 -11.55
CA SER A 190 -29.41 -1.51 -10.37
C SER A 190 -28.77 -2.05 -9.08
N PRO A 191 -28.71 -1.27 -7.98
CA PRO A 191 -28.40 -1.82 -6.67
C PRO A 191 -29.52 -2.77 -6.21
N LEU A 192 -29.16 -3.68 -5.30
CA LEU A 192 -30.04 -4.63 -4.59
C LEU A 192 -31.38 -3.98 -4.14
N PRO A 193 -32.47 -4.74 -4.08
CA PRO A 193 -33.83 -4.19 -3.98
C PRO A 193 -34.02 -3.40 -2.68
N ARG A 194 -34.22 -2.09 -2.81
CA ARG A 194 -34.80 -1.25 -1.76
C ARG A 194 -36.31 -1.46 -1.73
N MET A 195 -36.84 -1.82 -0.57
CA MET A 195 -38.28 -1.80 -0.30
C MET A 195 -38.86 -0.43 -0.65
N THR A 196 -39.93 -0.48 -1.42
CA THR A 196 -40.60 0.63 -2.10
C THR A 196 -41.37 1.52 -1.14
N ALA A 197 -41.26 2.83 -1.33
CA ALA A 197 -42.37 3.76 -1.15
C ALA A 197 -42.48 4.61 -2.43
N SER A 198 -43.66 4.56 -3.03
CA SER A 198 -44.06 5.12 -4.33
C SER A 198 -44.22 6.64 -4.33
N SER A 199 -43.71 7.32 -5.37
CA SER A 199 -44.48 8.10 -6.36
C SER A 199 -43.60 9.07 -7.21
N PRO A 200 -44.07 9.53 -8.37
CA PRO A 200 -43.25 9.73 -9.57
C PRO A 200 -42.94 11.19 -9.90
N ASN A 201 -41.81 11.44 -10.57
CA ASN A 201 -41.81 12.28 -11.78
C ASN A 201 -40.56 12.01 -12.64
N ASP A 202 -40.77 11.69 -13.91
CA ASP A 202 -39.75 11.54 -14.93
C ASP A 202 -39.30 12.91 -15.44
N GLY A 203 -37.99 13.06 -15.58
CA GLY A 203 -37.33 14.21 -16.19
C GLY A 203 -35.86 13.90 -16.36
N ALA A 204 -35.50 13.33 -17.51
CA ALA A 204 -34.12 13.06 -17.89
C ALA A 204 -33.33 14.38 -17.99
N ILE A 205 -32.65 14.75 -16.91
CA ILE A 205 -31.65 15.82 -16.92
C ILE A 205 -30.29 15.14 -17.15
N SER A 206 -29.72 15.31 -18.35
CA SER A 206 -28.27 15.16 -18.50
C SER A 206 -27.62 16.25 -17.65
N PRO A 207 -26.81 15.93 -16.63
CA PRO A 207 -26.16 16.96 -15.85
C PRO A 207 -25.12 17.64 -16.73
N SER A 208 -25.42 18.85 -17.19
CA SER A 208 -24.43 19.77 -17.73
C SER A 208 -23.41 20.03 -16.62
N LEU A 209 -22.21 19.47 -16.78
CA LEU A 209 -21.05 19.79 -15.94
C LEU A 209 -20.75 21.29 -16.17
N GLY A 210 -21.06 22.13 -15.18
CA GLY A 210 -20.80 23.57 -15.26
C GLY A 210 -19.30 23.89 -15.30
N GLU A 211 -18.96 25.16 -15.51
CA GLU A 211 -17.58 25.71 -15.63
C GLU A 211 -16.61 25.38 -14.48
N SER A 212 -17.07 24.72 -13.42
CA SER A 212 -16.25 24.26 -12.28
C SER A 212 -15.92 22.75 -12.29
N ALA A 213 -16.19 22.05 -13.39
CA ALA A 213 -15.93 20.61 -13.50
C ALA A 213 -14.44 20.33 -13.72
N VAL A 214 -13.84 19.55 -12.81
CA VAL A 214 -12.45 19.10 -12.93
C VAL A 214 -12.42 17.89 -13.87
N THR A 215 -11.64 18.01 -14.94
CA THR A 215 -11.43 16.96 -15.94
C THR A 215 -9.99 16.45 -15.90
N ARG A 216 -9.65 15.49 -16.76
CA ARG A 216 -8.29 14.93 -16.84
C ARG A 216 -7.24 15.98 -17.20
N ASP A 217 -7.61 16.98 -17.99
CA ASP A 217 -6.72 18.05 -18.43
C ASP A 217 -6.29 18.95 -17.26
N ASN A 218 -6.98 18.86 -16.12
CA ASN A 218 -6.68 19.58 -14.89
C ASN A 218 -5.86 18.74 -13.90
N VAL A 219 -5.26 17.62 -14.33
CA VAL A 219 -4.48 16.73 -13.46
C VAL A 219 -3.01 16.75 -13.87
N ALA A 220 -2.16 17.23 -12.98
CA ALA A 220 -0.71 17.14 -13.13
C ALA A 220 -0.21 15.77 -12.65
N VAL A 221 0.84 15.25 -13.28
CA VAL A 221 1.51 14.00 -12.91
C VAL A 221 2.99 14.31 -12.62
N SER A 222 3.49 13.83 -11.50
CA SER A 222 4.88 13.98 -11.06
C SER A 222 5.49 12.64 -10.66
N GLU A 223 6.81 12.51 -10.76
CA GLU A 223 7.58 11.33 -10.31
C GLU A 223 7.84 11.34 -8.80
N SER A 224 7.74 12.51 -8.17
CA SER A 224 7.89 12.72 -6.73
C SER A 224 6.72 13.55 -6.17
N PRO A 225 6.39 13.47 -4.87
CA PRO A 225 5.32 14.27 -4.29
C PRO A 225 5.71 15.76 -4.33
N SER A 226 4.93 16.57 -5.04
CA SER A 226 5.12 18.02 -5.11
C SER A 226 4.56 18.72 -3.87
N ASP A 227 4.88 20.00 -3.69
CA ASP A 227 4.28 20.83 -2.64
C ASP A 227 2.75 20.89 -2.77
N ASP A 228 2.22 20.94 -4.00
CA ASP A 228 0.78 20.91 -4.26
C ASP A 228 0.13 19.55 -3.95
N TRP A 229 0.88 18.47 -4.18
CA TRP A 229 0.43 17.13 -3.78
C TRP A 229 0.30 17.05 -2.25
N TRP A 230 1.28 17.60 -1.52
CA TRP A 230 1.22 17.69 -0.06
C TRP A 230 0.15 18.67 0.43
N SER A 231 -0.06 19.81 -0.22
CA SER A 231 -1.06 20.80 0.21
C SER A 231 -2.49 20.30 0.05
N SER A 232 -2.74 19.43 -0.92
CA SER A 232 -4.03 18.74 -1.13
C SER A 232 -4.15 17.41 -0.36
N ALA A 233 -3.19 17.09 0.51
CA ALA A 233 -3.18 15.85 1.29
C ALA A 233 -4.36 15.75 2.27
N SER A 234 -4.81 14.52 2.57
CA SER A 234 -5.87 14.34 3.56
C SER A 234 -5.38 14.77 4.96
N PRO A 235 -6.29 15.19 5.88
CA PRO A 235 -5.89 15.54 7.24
C PRO A 235 -5.07 14.44 7.93
N ARG A 236 -5.40 13.17 7.67
CA ARG A 236 -4.67 12.00 8.20
C ARG A 236 -3.26 11.90 7.62
N SER A 237 -3.10 12.11 6.31
CA SER A 237 -1.79 12.09 5.64
C SER A 237 -0.90 13.24 6.12
N LEU A 238 -1.47 14.41 6.42
CA LEU A 238 -0.76 15.54 7.00
C LEU A 238 -0.35 15.30 8.46
N GLU A 239 -1.23 14.70 9.26
CA GLU A 239 -0.92 14.30 10.65
C GLU A 239 0.28 13.34 10.73
N HIS A 240 0.46 12.49 9.72
CA HIS A 240 1.54 11.51 9.63
C HIS A 240 2.55 11.85 8.53
N ARG A 241 2.76 13.14 8.23
CA ARG A 241 3.55 13.57 7.06
C ARG A 241 4.94 12.96 7.02
N ASP A 242 5.68 13.00 8.13
CA ASP A 242 7.07 12.54 8.18
C ASP A 242 7.18 11.00 8.00
N THR A 243 6.29 10.25 8.66
CA THR A 243 6.17 8.80 8.49
C THR A 243 5.80 8.46 7.05
N LEU A 244 4.82 9.16 6.46
CA LEU A 244 4.39 8.94 5.08
C LEU A 244 5.52 9.27 4.11
N ALA A 245 6.22 10.40 4.27
CA ALA A 245 7.37 10.77 3.46
C ALA A 245 8.44 9.67 3.49
N SER A 246 8.78 9.16 4.68
CA SER A 246 9.72 8.06 4.85
C SER A 246 9.27 6.77 4.15
N VAL A 247 7.96 6.47 4.17
CA VAL A 247 7.40 5.32 3.44
C VAL A 247 7.48 5.53 1.92
N LEU A 248 7.20 6.73 1.43
CA LEU A 248 7.23 7.06 0.01
C LEU A 248 8.64 6.89 -0.59
N GLU A 249 9.70 7.21 0.18
CA GLU A 249 11.09 7.00 -0.23
C GLU A 249 11.46 5.52 -0.45
N LEU A 250 10.72 4.59 0.15
CA LEU A 250 10.94 3.14 -0.01
C LEU A 250 10.28 2.58 -1.28
N ILE A 251 9.49 3.38 -2.00
CA ILE A 251 8.72 2.95 -3.16
C ILE A 251 9.50 3.34 -4.42
N PRO A 252 10.15 2.38 -5.11
CA PRO A 252 11.08 2.69 -6.19
C PRO A 252 10.41 3.26 -7.43
N GLU A 253 9.16 2.85 -7.69
CA GLU A 253 8.41 3.28 -8.87
C GLU A 253 7.01 3.75 -8.46
N ALA A 254 6.80 5.06 -8.54
CA ALA A 254 5.54 5.71 -8.20
C ALA A 254 5.21 6.83 -9.20
N ALA A 255 3.95 7.27 -9.17
CA ALA A 255 3.52 8.51 -9.79
C ALA A 255 2.57 9.23 -8.84
N TYR A 256 2.67 10.55 -8.78
CA TYR A 256 1.91 11.41 -7.88
C TYR A 256 1.03 12.31 -8.74
N LEU A 257 -0.28 12.25 -8.54
CA LEU A 257 -1.24 13.00 -9.34
C LEU A 257 -1.92 14.04 -8.47
N THR A 258 -1.98 15.27 -8.96
CA THR A 258 -2.63 16.40 -8.29
C THR A 258 -3.66 16.99 -9.23
N ALA A 259 -4.91 17.14 -8.76
CA ALA A 259 -6.00 17.75 -9.50
C ALA A 259 -6.17 19.20 -9.09
N TYR A 260 -6.45 20.06 -10.06
CA TYR A 260 -6.58 21.49 -9.86
C TYR A 260 -7.96 22.03 -10.25
N ALA A 261 -8.43 23.04 -9.52
CA ALA A 261 -9.53 23.90 -9.92
C ALA A 261 -8.97 25.31 -10.14
N GLY A 262 -8.74 25.70 -11.39
CA GLY A 262 -7.87 26.83 -11.70
C GLY A 262 -6.43 26.51 -11.27
N ASP A 263 -5.82 27.39 -10.48
CA ASP A 263 -4.47 27.18 -9.92
C ASP A 263 -4.48 26.52 -8.52
N GLN A 264 -5.66 26.21 -7.97
CA GLN A 264 -5.77 25.66 -6.63
C GLN A 264 -5.74 24.12 -6.67
N PRO A 265 -4.84 23.44 -5.93
CA PRO A 265 -4.85 22.00 -5.81
C PRO A 265 -6.02 21.54 -4.93
N VAL A 266 -6.90 20.70 -5.46
CA VAL A 266 -8.19 20.30 -4.86
C VAL A 266 -8.33 18.80 -4.63
N GLY A 267 -7.30 18.02 -4.94
CA GLY A 267 -7.27 16.59 -4.67
C GLY A 267 -6.01 15.95 -5.21
N HIS A 268 -5.75 14.73 -4.73
CA HIS A 268 -4.59 13.98 -5.15
C HIS A 268 -4.86 12.48 -5.16
N LEU A 269 -3.96 11.75 -5.82
CA LEU A 269 -3.79 10.32 -5.63
C LEU A 269 -2.31 9.96 -5.80
N ARG A 270 -1.96 8.72 -5.48
CA ARG A 270 -0.67 8.14 -5.80
C ARG A 270 -0.82 6.77 -6.46
N LEU A 271 0.05 6.50 -7.43
CA LEU A 271 0.27 5.18 -7.99
C LEU A 271 1.55 4.56 -7.42
N ALA A 272 1.53 3.26 -7.20
CA ALA A 272 2.74 2.44 -7.02
C ALA A 272 2.76 1.33 -8.08
N PHE A 273 3.92 1.02 -8.64
CA PHE A 273 4.05 0.03 -9.71
C PHE A 273 4.85 -1.19 -9.23
N THR A 274 4.32 -2.40 -9.44
CA THR A 274 4.98 -3.64 -9.00
C THR A 274 4.48 -4.81 -9.83
N ASP A 275 5.38 -5.60 -10.42
CA ASP A 275 5.09 -6.90 -11.07
C ASP A 275 3.88 -6.90 -12.04
N GLY A 276 3.76 -5.86 -12.87
CA GLY A 276 2.65 -5.75 -13.84
C GLY A 276 1.33 -5.27 -13.25
N TRP A 277 1.36 -4.75 -12.02
CA TRP A 277 0.24 -4.10 -11.36
C TRP A 277 0.52 -2.63 -11.04
N SER A 278 -0.53 -1.83 -11.05
CA SER A 278 -0.53 -0.47 -10.52
C SER A 278 -1.51 -0.36 -9.35
N GLY A 279 -0.98 -0.10 -8.15
CA GLY A 279 -1.78 0.15 -6.96
C GLY A 279 -2.18 1.61 -6.86
N VAL A 280 -3.48 1.88 -6.65
CA VAL A 280 -4.03 3.22 -6.41
C VAL A 280 -4.12 3.47 -4.92
N PHE A 281 -3.48 4.53 -4.44
CA PHE A 281 -3.36 4.91 -3.04
C PHE A 281 -3.72 6.38 -2.81
N ASP A 282 -4.07 6.68 -1.56
CA ASP A 282 -4.34 8.02 -1.03
C ASP A 282 -5.22 8.89 -1.95
N VAL A 283 -6.33 8.32 -2.43
CA VAL A 283 -7.29 9.08 -3.24
C VAL A 283 -8.02 10.05 -2.31
N HIS A 284 -7.76 11.34 -2.49
CA HIS A 284 -8.40 12.41 -1.72
C HIS A 284 -8.99 13.48 -2.63
N THR A 285 -10.09 14.06 -2.18
CA THR A 285 -10.70 15.24 -2.78
C THR A 285 -11.06 16.19 -1.65
N ASP A 286 -10.63 17.44 -1.78
CA ASP A 286 -10.98 18.52 -0.87
C ASP A 286 -12.50 18.51 -0.63
N PRO A 287 -12.97 18.50 0.63
CA PRO A 287 -14.38 18.61 0.96
C PRO A 287 -15.16 19.69 0.18
N ALA A 288 -14.58 20.86 -0.03
CA ALA A 288 -15.18 21.98 -0.74
C ALA A 288 -15.31 21.73 -2.26
N SER A 289 -14.47 20.86 -2.81
CA SER A 289 -14.43 20.50 -4.24
C SER A 289 -15.03 19.13 -4.52
N ARG A 290 -15.87 18.59 -3.61
CA ARG A 290 -16.56 17.32 -3.83
C ARG A 290 -17.67 17.47 -4.86
N ARG A 291 -17.97 16.36 -5.55
CA ARG A 291 -19.02 16.27 -6.59
C ARG A 291 -18.77 17.16 -7.83
N THR A 292 -17.57 17.68 -8.01
CA THR A 292 -17.15 18.43 -9.22
C THR A 292 -16.34 17.59 -10.22
N GLY A 293 -16.20 16.28 -9.98
CA GLY A 293 -15.50 15.36 -10.89
C GLY A 293 -14.05 15.04 -10.51
N VAL A 294 -13.46 15.70 -9.50
CA VAL A 294 -12.05 15.52 -9.07
C VAL A 294 -11.61 14.05 -8.99
N ALA A 295 -12.30 13.23 -8.20
CA ALA A 295 -11.92 11.83 -8.04
C ALA A 295 -12.01 11.01 -9.35
N ARG A 296 -12.98 11.33 -10.24
CA ARG A 296 -13.09 10.68 -11.55
C ARG A 296 -11.94 11.10 -12.47
N ALA A 297 -11.59 12.39 -12.48
CA ALA A 297 -10.47 12.91 -13.25
C ALA A 297 -9.16 12.26 -12.82
N LEU A 298 -8.89 12.26 -11.51
CA LEU A 298 -7.74 11.60 -10.88
C LEU A 298 -7.62 10.12 -11.28
N LEU A 299 -8.68 9.32 -11.11
CA LEU A 299 -8.67 7.89 -11.46
C LEU A 299 -8.54 7.64 -12.96
N ALA A 300 -9.11 8.51 -13.80
CA ALA A 300 -8.97 8.40 -15.24
C ALA A 300 -7.53 8.72 -15.69
N SER A 301 -6.91 9.78 -15.17
CA SER A 301 -5.50 10.12 -15.41
C SER A 301 -4.56 9.03 -14.88
N ALA A 302 -4.86 8.45 -13.73
CA ALA A 302 -4.09 7.33 -13.17
C ALA A 302 -4.05 6.11 -14.12
N THR A 303 -5.16 5.88 -14.83
CA THR A 303 -5.28 4.76 -15.78
C THR A 303 -4.53 5.03 -17.06
N GLU A 304 -4.52 6.27 -17.50
CA GLU A 304 -3.71 6.72 -18.62
C GLU A 304 -2.22 6.56 -18.33
N VAL A 305 -1.77 6.93 -17.12
CA VAL A 305 -0.38 6.69 -16.66
C VAL A 305 -0.05 5.19 -16.67
N ALA A 306 -0.93 4.34 -16.12
CA ALA A 306 -0.73 2.89 -16.14
C ALA A 306 -0.69 2.33 -17.58
N ALA A 307 -1.56 2.82 -18.48
CA ALA A 307 -1.64 2.40 -19.87
C ALA A 307 -0.37 2.78 -20.66
N GLN A 308 0.12 4.02 -20.48
CA GLN A 308 1.36 4.49 -21.09
C GLN A 308 2.57 3.65 -20.63
N ARG A 309 2.58 3.23 -19.37
CA ARG A 309 3.58 2.31 -18.81
C ARG A 309 3.37 0.83 -19.21
N ARG A 310 2.32 0.53 -19.98
CA ARG A 310 1.91 -0.83 -20.39
C ARG A 310 1.68 -1.76 -19.20
N ILE A 311 1.14 -1.21 -18.11
CA ILE A 311 0.80 -1.97 -16.90
C ILE A 311 -0.64 -2.48 -17.06
N PRO A 312 -0.85 -3.80 -17.15
CA PRO A 312 -2.14 -4.36 -17.57
C PRO A 312 -3.21 -4.36 -16.48
N LEU A 313 -2.84 -4.34 -15.20
CA LEU A 313 -3.76 -4.56 -14.09
C LEU A 313 -3.61 -3.45 -13.04
N GLN A 314 -4.73 -3.10 -12.40
CA GLN A 314 -4.79 -2.13 -11.32
C GLN A 314 -5.48 -2.73 -10.10
N TYR A 315 -5.06 -2.31 -8.90
CA TYR A 315 -5.72 -2.64 -7.65
C TYR A 315 -5.93 -1.40 -6.77
N LEU A 316 -6.92 -1.46 -5.88
CA LEU A 316 -7.10 -0.51 -4.79
C LEU A 316 -7.68 -1.21 -3.56
N GLN A 317 -7.58 -0.55 -2.42
CA GLN A 317 -8.10 -1.03 -1.14
C GLN A 317 -9.00 0.05 -0.52
N VAL A 318 -10.24 -0.30 -0.19
CA VAL A 318 -11.25 0.65 0.29
C VAL A 318 -12.07 0.07 1.44
N ALA A 319 -12.26 0.84 2.51
CA ALA A 319 -13.12 0.42 3.62
C ALA A 319 -14.55 0.18 3.11
N ALA A 320 -15.16 -0.94 3.47
CA ALA A 320 -16.45 -1.38 2.94
C ALA A 320 -17.62 -0.46 3.34
N ASP A 321 -17.46 0.32 4.41
CA ASP A 321 -18.40 1.33 4.88
C ASP A 321 -18.27 2.68 4.15
N ASN A 322 -17.23 2.86 3.32
CA ASN A 322 -17.09 4.02 2.44
C ASN A 322 -17.92 3.83 1.17
N LEU A 323 -19.24 3.80 1.33
CA LEU A 323 -20.21 3.54 0.25
C LEU A 323 -20.06 4.50 -0.94
N ALA A 324 -19.66 5.75 -0.68
CA ALA A 324 -19.43 6.73 -1.73
C ALA A 324 -18.23 6.37 -2.61
N ALA A 325 -17.10 5.96 -2.02
CA ALA A 325 -15.93 5.54 -2.78
C ALA A 325 -16.18 4.19 -3.47
N VAL A 326 -16.80 3.23 -2.79
CA VAL A 326 -17.18 1.93 -3.38
C VAL A 326 -18.04 2.13 -4.62
N GLY A 327 -19.13 2.91 -4.52
CA GLY A 327 -20.01 3.18 -5.66
C GLY A 327 -19.31 3.94 -6.80
N LEU A 328 -18.38 4.84 -6.48
CA LEU A 328 -17.53 5.49 -7.49
C LEU A 328 -16.67 4.46 -8.23
N TYR A 329 -15.96 3.59 -7.51
CA TYR A 329 -15.08 2.59 -8.11
C TYR A 329 -15.88 1.59 -8.96
N GLU A 330 -17.01 1.08 -8.47
CA GLU A 330 -17.90 0.20 -9.24
C GLU A 330 -18.38 0.87 -10.54
N SER A 331 -18.77 2.16 -10.48
CA SER A 331 -19.18 2.91 -11.68
C SER A 331 -18.05 3.10 -12.70
N LEU A 332 -16.80 2.96 -12.26
CA LEU A 332 -15.60 3.01 -13.10
C LEU A 332 -15.12 1.62 -13.52
N GLY A 333 -15.90 0.57 -13.28
CA GLY A 333 -15.61 -0.80 -13.71
C GLY A 333 -14.62 -1.56 -12.81
N TRP A 334 -14.35 -1.06 -11.61
CA TRP A 334 -13.62 -1.83 -10.60
C TRP A 334 -14.51 -2.95 -10.05
N ARG A 335 -13.93 -4.13 -9.83
CA ARG A 335 -14.64 -5.29 -9.29
C ARG A 335 -14.00 -5.72 -7.99
N VAL A 336 -14.81 -6.14 -7.03
CA VAL A 336 -14.30 -6.74 -5.79
C VAL A 336 -13.62 -8.06 -6.12
N HIS A 337 -12.34 -8.17 -5.78
CA HIS A 337 -11.58 -9.41 -5.90
C HIS A 337 -11.68 -10.24 -4.62
N HIS A 338 -11.49 -9.60 -3.47
CA HIS A 338 -11.58 -10.23 -2.15
C HIS A 338 -11.75 -9.17 -1.07
N ALA A 339 -11.85 -9.58 0.18
CA ALA A 339 -11.92 -8.69 1.33
C ALA A 339 -10.85 -9.07 2.36
N TYR A 340 -10.60 -8.17 3.30
CA TYR A 340 -9.89 -8.51 4.52
C TYR A 340 -10.47 -7.76 5.72
N HIS A 341 -10.26 -8.31 6.91
CA HIS A 341 -10.51 -7.62 8.18
C HIS A 341 -9.20 -7.47 8.94
N TYR A 342 -9.07 -6.40 9.72
CA TYR A 342 -8.06 -6.42 10.77
C TYR A 342 -8.65 -7.06 12.02
N ALA A 343 -7.88 -7.89 12.71
CA ALA A 343 -8.16 -8.32 14.06
C ALA A 343 -7.15 -7.67 15.01
N THR A 344 -7.60 -7.20 16.17
CA THR A 344 -6.75 -6.67 17.23
C THR A 344 -6.96 -7.45 18.51
N ALA A 345 -5.90 -7.66 19.28
CA ALA A 345 -6.03 -8.19 20.64
C ALA A 345 -6.95 -7.27 21.46
N ALA A 346 -7.81 -7.84 22.31
CA ALA A 346 -8.48 -7.08 23.35
C ALA A 346 -7.43 -6.52 24.33
N ARG A 347 -7.66 -5.30 24.81
CA ARG A 347 -6.79 -4.67 25.83
C ARG A 347 -7.01 -5.28 27.20
#